data_AF-B7KDR8-F1
#
_entry.id   AF-B7KDR8-F1
#
_cell.length_a   1.000
_cell.length_b   1.000
_cell.length_c   1.000
_cell.angle_alpha   90.00
_cell.angle_beta   90.00
_cell.angle_gamma   90.00
#
_symmetry.space_group_name_H-M   'P 1'
#
loop_
_entity.id
_entity.type
_entity.pdbx_description
1 polymer ?
#
loop_
_entity_poly.entity_id
_entity_poly.type
_entity_poly.pdbx_seq_one_letter_code
_entity_poly.pdbx_strand_id
1 'polypeptide(L)' 'MINLLFAVSDVTTSPANAPHFPYSATIALIAGFIAAATIGSIAWYNSKRPPGWEDKERPDVVPKVDKSDFIPKADR' A
#
# COMPACT_ATOMS: atom_id res chain seq x y z
N MET A 1 -35.32 39.15 16.38
CA MET A 1 -33.90 38.77 16.26
C MET A 1 -33.60 37.34 16.77
N ILE A 2 -34.61 36.47 16.91
CA ILE A 2 -34.44 35.10 17.42
C ILE A 2 -34.19 34.06 16.31
N ASN A 3 -34.68 34.29 15.09
CA ASN A 3 -34.53 33.32 13.98
C ASN A 3 -33.10 33.12 13.46
N LEU A 4 -32.19 34.08 13.65
CA LEU A 4 -30.82 33.97 13.14
C LEU A 4 -29.95 33.07 14.03
N LEU A 5 -30.27 32.98 15.32
CA LEU A 5 -29.50 32.20 16.29
C LEU A 5 -29.78 30.70 16.17
N PHE A 6 -31.01 30.29 15.81
CA PHE A 6 -31.34 28.88 15.59
C PHE A 6 -30.80 28.33 14.26
N ALA A 7 -30.75 29.13 13.20
CA ALA A 7 -30.23 28.70 11.90
C ALA A 7 -28.71 28.39 11.91
N VAL A 8 -27.96 29.02 12.81
CA VAL A 8 -26.50 28.79 12.93
C VAL A 8 -26.18 27.47 13.63
N SER A 9 -27.08 26.97 14.48
CA SER A 9 -26.91 25.72 15.25
C SER A 9 -27.01 24.47 14.39
N ASP A 10 -27.84 24.50 13.34
CA ASP A 10 -28.04 23.36 12.42
C ASP A 10 -26.90 23.22 11.40
N VAL A 11 -26.22 24.31 11.06
CA VAL A 11 -25.08 24.29 10.11
C VAL A 11 -23.87 23.57 10.68
N THR A 12 -23.65 23.62 11.99
CA THR A 12 -22.49 23.01 12.64
C THR A 12 -22.72 21.57 13.09
N THR A 13 -23.98 21.11 13.15
CA THR A 13 -24.36 19.79 13.65
C THR A 13 -25.00 18.88 12.60
N SER A 14 -25.17 19.36 11.37
CA SER A 14 -25.66 18.53 10.26
C SER A 14 -24.70 17.37 9.98
N PRO A 15 -25.17 16.11 10.00
CA PRO A 15 -24.33 14.94 9.69
C PRO A 15 -23.78 14.98 8.25
N ALA A 16 -24.40 15.77 7.37
CA ALA A 16 -23.90 16.02 6.02
C ALA A 16 -22.62 16.89 5.99
N ASN A 17 -22.34 17.63 7.07
CA ASN A 17 -21.21 18.54 7.19
C ASN A 17 -20.08 17.98 8.07
N ALA A 18 -20.19 16.71 8.47
CA ALA A 18 -19.12 16.01 9.19
C ALA A 18 -17.88 15.88 8.28
N PRO A 19 -16.66 16.11 8.80
CA PRO A 19 -15.44 15.85 8.05
C PRO A 19 -15.40 14.37 7.64
N HIS A 20 -15.43 14.09 6.33
CA HIS A 20 -15.22 12.74 5.80
C HIS A 20 -13.86 12.67 5.11
N PHE A 21 -13.16 11.56 5.30
CA PHE A 21 -11.93 11.31 4.57
C PHE A 21 -12.29 10.98 3.11
N PRO A 22 -11.67 11.62 2.11
CA PRO A 22 -12.07 11.45 0.71
C PRO A 22 -11.83 10.01 0.25
N TYR A 23 -12.86 9.40 -0.35
CA TYR A 23 -12.79 8.01 -0.82
C TYR A 23 -11.63 7.75 -1.78
N SER A 24 -11.31 8.73 -2.63
CA SER A 24 -10.17 8.64 -3.55
C SER A 24 -8.85 8.46 -2.80
N ALA A 25 -8.64 9.16 -1.70
CA ALA A 25 -7.45 9.01 -0.88
C ALA A 25 -7.42 7.64 -0.19
N THR A 26 -8.55 7.13 0.31
CA THR A 26 -8.63 5.78 0.89
C THR A 26 -8.25 4.72 -0.14
N ILE A 27 -8.82 4.79 -1.33
CA ILE A 27 -8.55 3.84 -2.41
C ILE A 27 -7.09 3.91 -2.83
N ALA A 28 -6.53 5.12 -2.99
CA ALA A 28 -5.12 5.29 -3.35
C ALA A 28 -4.18 4.70 -2.30
N LEU A 29 -4.47 4.89 -1.00
CA LEU A 29 -3.68 4.31 0.08
C LEU A 29 -3.72 2.78 0.07
N ILE A 30 -4.91 2.19 -0.12
CA ILE A 30 -5.07 0.73 -0.19
C ILE A 30 -4.31 0.17 -1.40
N ALA A 31 -4.50 0.76 -2.58
CA ALA A 31 -3.83 0.32 -3.80
C ALA A 31 -2.30 0.44 -3.69
N GLY A 32 -1.81 1.57 -3.16
CA GLY A 32 -0.38 1.81 -2.95
C GLY A 32 0.21 0.84 -1.91
N PHE A 33 -0.50 0.58 -0.83
CA PHE A 33 -0.06 -0.40 0.18
C PHE A 33 0.01 -1.81 -0.38
N ILE A 34 -1.01 -2.25 -1.14
CA ILE A 34 -0.99 -3.56 -1.80
C ILE A 34 0.21 -3.64 -2.76
N ALA A 35 0.40 -2.65 -3.62
CA ALA A 35 1.53 -2.62 -4.55
C ALA A 35 2.88 -2.70 -3.81
N ALA A 36 3.05 -1.92 -2.74
CA ALA A 36 4.26 -1.92 -1.93
C ALA A 36 4.49 -3.26 -1.22
N ALA A 37 3.44 -3.84 -0.62
CA ALA A 37 3.53 -5.13 0.05
C ALA A 37 3.86 -6.27 -0.92
N THR A 38 3.26 -6.27 -2.13
CA THR A 38 3.54 -7.26 -3.17
C THR A 38 4.98 -7.13 -3.68
N ILE A 39 5.39 -5.94 -4.12
CA ILE A 39 6.74 -5.73 -4.67
C ILE A 39 7.80 -5.96 -3.59
N GLY A 40 7.59 -5.45 -2.38
CA GLY A 40 8.49 -5.63 -1.24
C GLY A 40 8.68 -7.09 -0.85
N SER A 41 7.59 -7.88 -0.84
CA SER A 41 7.65 -9.32 -0.56
C SER A 41 8.46 -10.04 -1.63
N ILE A 42 8.21 -9.77 -2.91
CA ILE A 42 8.97 -10.37 -4.02
C ILE A 42 10.46 -10.02 -3.89
N ALA A 43 10.79 -8.76 -3.64
CA ALA A 43 12.17 -8.31 -3.49
C ALA A 43 12.87 -8.98 -2.29
N TRP A 44 12.20 -9.08 -1.15
CA TRP A 44 12.78 -9.68 0.06
C TRP A 44 13.08 -11.17 -0.12
N TYR A 45 12.14 -11.93 -0.67
CA TYR A 45 12.30 -13.36 -0.90
C TYR A 45 13.27 -13.72 -2.04
N ASN A 46 13.56 -12.78 -2.94
CA ASN A 46 14.62 -12.90 -3.94
C ASN A 46 15.96 -12.26 -3.48
N SER A 47 16.00 -11.66 -2.28
CA SER A 47 17.23 -11.10 -1.71
C SER A 47 18.10 -12.17 -1.03
N LYS A 48 19.29 -11.77 -0.57
CA LYS A 48 20.14 -12.67 0.22
C LYS A 48 19.45 -12.99 1.54
N ARG A 49 19.40 -14.28 1.90
CA ARG A 49 18.83 -14.73 3.16
C ARG A 49 19.66 -14.18 4.33
N PRO A 50 19.02 -13.73 5.43
CA PRO A 50 19.72 -13.34 6.63
C PRO A 50 20.39 -14.56 7.30
N PRO A 51 21.40 -14.35 8.16
CA PRO A 51 22.07 -15.43 8.87
C PRO A 51 21.11 -16.28 9.70
N GLY A 52 21.26 -17.61 9.66
CA GLY A 52 20.40 -18.58 10.36
C GLY A 52 19.11 -18.93 9.62
N TRP A 53 18.96 -18.45 8.38
CA TRP A 53 17.81 -18.69 7.51
C TRP A 53 18.19 -19.28 6.15
N GLU A 54 19.43 -19.76 6.02
CA GLU A 54 20.01 -20.31 4.81
C GLU A 54 19.23 -21.55 4.32
N ASP A 55 18.77 -22.39 5.24
CA ASP A 55 18.07 -23.64 4.94
C ASP A 55 16.57 -23.46 4.64
N LYS A 56 16.06 -22.22 4.66
CA LYS A 56 14.65 -21.94 4.37
C LYS A 56 14.43 -21.67 2.89
N GLU A 57 13.48 -22.41 2.33
CA GLU A 57 13.06 -22.21 0.95
C GLU A 57 12.14 -21.00 0.79
N ARG A 58 12.15 -20.46 -0.43
CA ARG A 58 11.23 -19.39 -0.82
C ARG A 58 9.81 -19.98 -0.93
N PRO A 59 8.77 -19.29 -0.43
CA PRO A 59 7.38 -19.72 -0.64
C PRO A 59 7.01 -19.77 -2.13
N ASP A 60 6.25 -20.77 -2.57
CA ASP A 60 5.90 -21.01 -3.98
C ASP A 60 5.16 -19.84 -4.64
N VAL A 61 4.35 -19.11 -3.88
CA VAL A 61 3.56 -17.96 -4.35
C VAL A 61 4.42 -16.79 -4.87
N VAL A 62 5.69 -16.73 -4.47
CA VAL A 62 6.57 -15.63 -4.85
C VAL A 62 7.29 -15.96 -6.16
N PRO A 63 7.23 -15.14 -7.21
CA PRO A 63 8.02 -15.40 -8.42
C PRO A 63 9.53 -15.35 -8.13
N LYS A 64 10.31 -16.21 -8.80
CA LYS A 64 11.77 -16.07 -8.83
C LYS A 64 12.15 -14.97 -9.83
N VAL A 65 13.06 -14.10 -9.46
CA VAL A 65 13.54 -13.00 -10.31
C VAL A 65 15.06 -13.11 -10.45
N ASP A 66 15.54 -13.57 -11.61
CA ASP A 66 16.97 -13.68 -11.91
C ASP A 66 17.43 -12.52 -12.82
N LYS A 67 18.63 -11.97 -12.54
CA LYS A 67 19.15 -10.84 -13.33
C LYS A 67 19.46 -11.23 -14.78
N SER A 68 19.79 -12.50 -15.02
CA SER A 68 20.05 -13.03 -16.36
C SER A 68 18.83 -13.01 -17.27
N ASP A 69 17.63 -12.90 -16.70
CA ASP A 69 16.39 -12.87 -17.48
C ASP A 69 16.21 -11.51 -18.17
N PHE A 70 16.89 -10.47 -17.66
CA PHE A 70 16.78 -9.10 -18.15
C PHE A 70 18.08 -8.59 -18.79
N ILE A 71 19.23 -9.15 -18.39
CA ILE A 71 20.54 -8.81 -18.93
C ILE A 71 21.06 -10.03 -19.69
N PRO A 72 21.22 -9.94 -21.03
CA PRO A 72 21.88 -10.99 -21.79
C PRO A 72 23.23 -11.28 -21.13
N LYS A 73 23.51 -12.56 -20.85
CA LYS A 73 24.85 -12.96 -20.40
C LYS A 73 25.83 -12.51 -21.49
N ALA A 74 26.61 -11.47 -21.20
CA ALA A 74 27.81 -11.19 -21.95
C ALA A 74 28.70 -12.43 -21.70
N ASP A 75 28.81 -13.23 -22.74
CA ASP A 75 29.75 -14.34 -22.83
C ASP A 75 31.15 -13.84 -22.48
N ARG A 76 31.64 -14.27 -21.32
CA ARG A 76 33.05 -14.23 -20.93
C ARG A 76 33.48 -15.62 -20.51
#